data_AF-A0A9D0RAZ5-F1
#
_entry.id   AF-A0A9D0RAZ5-F1
#
_cell.length_a   1.000
_cell.length_b   1.000
_cell.length_c   1.000
_cell.angle_alpha   90.00
_cell.angle_beta   90.00
_cell.angle_gamma   90.00
#
_symmetry.space_group_name_H-M   'P 1'
#
loop_
_entity.id
_entity.type
_entity.pdbx_description
1 polymer ?
#
loop_
_entity_poly.entity_id
_entity_poly.type
_entity_poly.pdbx_seq_one_letter_code
_entity_poly.pdbx_strand_id
1 'polypeptide(L)'
;MNVPLTAGRKTRRGLFADGLHLDIPLLVGLALLSALGVVVLYSAGGQDMAIVERQLLRLGFGFTVMLACAQIPPSTLTRWTPWLYILGTGFLVAVLVAGETGKGAQRWLDLGLLRFQPSEIMKVAVPLMVAAFLAEKPLPPSRKALGAALLMIAIPALLVARQPDLGTALLVASAGVFVILLAGVSWRLVALVIAFLAATAPLLWYVMRDYQKQRVLTFLNPENDPLGAGYHIIQSK
;
A
#
# COMPACT_ATOMS: atom_id res chain seq x y z
N MET A 1 13.00 -46.92 -29.18
CA MET A 1 14.22 -46.07 -29.09
C MET A 1 13.97 -45.05 -28.00
N ASN A 2 14.40 -45.36 -26.76
CA ASN A 2 14.13 -44.55 -25.57
C ASN A 2 15.14 -43.40 -25.51
N VAL A 3 14.66 -42.17 -25.57
CA VAL A 3 15.45 -40.97 -25.25
C VAL A 3 15.26 -40.70 -23.76
N PRO A 4 16.32 -40.75 -22.92
CA PRO A 4 16.19 -40.38 -21.52
C PRO A 4 16.09 -38.84 -21.43
N LEU A 5 15.04 -38.35 -20.76
CA LEU A 5 14.88 -36.94 -20.45
C LEU A 5 15.99 -36.51 -19.48
N THR A 6 16.69 -35.46 -19.89
CA THR A 6 17.78 -34.80 -19.18
C THR A 6 17.37 -34.39 -17.77
N ALA A 7 18.22 -34.77 -16.81
CA ALA A 7 18.14 -34.39 -15.41
C ALA A 7 17.98 -32.87 -15.26
N GLY A 8 16.85 -32.45 -14.67
CA GLY A 8 16.63 -31.07 -14.28
C GLY A 8 17.75 -30.60 -13.35
N ARG A 9 18.39 -29.48 -13.69
CA ARG A 9 19.30 -28.76 -12.79
C ARG A 9 18.55 -28.48 -11.49
N LYS A 10 18.87 -29.24 -10.44
CA LYS A 10 18.56 -28.83 -9.06
C LYS A 10 19.38 -27.57 -8.79
N THR A 11 18.76 -26.41 -8.92
CA THR A 11 19.29 -25.15 -8.41
C THR A 11 19.62 -25.40 -6.94
N ARG A 12 20.91 -25.46 -6.59
CA ARG A 12 21.35 -25.57 -5.20
C ARG A 12 20.92 -24.30 -4.46
N ARG A 13 19.68 -24.29 -3.97
CA ARG A 13 19.24 -23.36 -2.93
C ARG A 13 19.93 -23.82 -1.64
N GLY A 14 20.52 -22.88 -0.91
CA GLY A 14 21.33 -23.18 0.28
C GLY A 14 20.48 -23.77 1.40
N LEU A 15 21.10 -24.63 2.22
CA LEU A 15 20.47 -25.42 3.30
C LEU A 15 19.56 -24.63 4.25
N PHE A 16 19.80 -23.31 4.42
CA PHE A 16 18.99 -22.41 5.26
C PHE A 16 17.78 -21.80 4.54
N ALA A 17 17.82 -21.70 3.22
CA ALA A 17 16.74 -21.15 2.38
C ALA A 17 15.66 -22.19 2.04
N ASP A 18 15.95 -23.47 2.21
CA ASP A 18 14.99 -24.55 1.96
C ASP A 18 14.00 -24.75 3.14
N GLY A 19 14.33 -24.26 4.34
CA GLY A 19 13.45 -24.32 5.52
C GLY A 19 12.63 -23.05 5.78
N LEU A 20 13.07 -21.90 5.25
CA LEU A 20 12.40 -20.61 5.39
C LEU A 20 12.03 -20.11 3.99
N HIS A 21 10.75 -19.80 3.75
CA HIS A 21 10.25 -19.31 2.45
C HIS A 21 10.71 -17.86 2.16
N LEU A 22 12.02 -17.65 2.03
CA LEU A 22 12.64 -16.33 1.91
C LEU A 22 13.48 -16.21 0.63
N ASP A 23 13.30 -15.09 -0.07
CA ASP A 23 14.17 -14.69 -1.17
C ASP A 23 15.36 -13.91 -0.59
N ILE A 24 16.52 -14.57 -0.52
CA ILE A 24 17.73 -14.01 0.11
C ILE A 24 18.21 -12.72 -0.59
N PRO A 25 18.31 -12.64 -1.93
CA PRO A 25 18.60 -11.38 -2.61
C PRO A 25 17.68 -10.22 -2.19
N LEU A 26 16.37 -10.46 -2.13
CA LEU A 26 15.41 -9.43 -1.74
C LEU A 26 15.57 -9.03 -0.27
N LEU A 27 15.79 -10.00 0.62
CA LEU A 27 16.02 -9.75 2.04
C LEU A 27 17.29 -8.92 2.28
N VAL A 28 18.38 -9.24 1.59
CA VAL A 28 19.63 -8.47 1.66
C VAL A 28 19.42 -7.05 1.13
N GLY A 29 18.75 -6.90 -0.01
CA GLY A 29 18.41 -5.58 -0.56
C GLY A 29 17.60 -4.73 0.42
N LEU A 30 16.57 -5.33 1.05
CA LEU A 30 15.75 -4.67 2.05
C LEU A 30 16.55 -4.29 3.31
N ALA A 31 17.44 -5.17 3.78
CA ALA A 31 18.31 -4.90 4.93
C ALA A 31 19.28 -3.75 4.65
N LEU A 32 19.89 -3.72 3.46
CA LEU A 32 20.79 -2.63 3.05
C LEU A 32 20.06 -1.29 2.94
N LEU A 33 18.87 -1.27 2.33
CA LEU A 33 18.03 -0.06 2.26
C LEU A 33 17.62 0.42 3.65
N SER A 34 17.28 -0.50 4.56
CA SER A 34 16.93 -0.17 5.94
C SER A 34 18.12 0.40 6.71
N ALA A 35 19.31 -0.18 6.54
CA ALA A 35 20.54 0.31 7.16
C ALA A 35 20.90 1.72 6.65
N LEU A 36 20.85 1.93 5.34
CA LEU A 36 21.06 3.25 4.73
C LEU A 36 20.03 4.26 5.25
N GLY A 37 18.75 3.86 5.35
CA GLY A 37 17.69 4.70 5.89
C GLY A 37 17.95 5.15 7.33
N VAL A 38 18.49 4.27 8.18
CA VAL A 38 18.88 4.61 9.56
C VAL A 38 20.05 5.60 9.58
N VAL A 39 21.05 5.42 8.72
CA VAL A 39 22.19 6.35 8.60
C VAL A 39 21.71 7.74 8.16
N VAL A 40 20.84 7.81 7.14
CA VAL A 40 20.24 9.07 6.68
C VAL A 40 19.41 9.71 7.79
N LEU A 41 18.61 8.92 8.52
CA LEU A 41 17.81 9.41 9.63
C LEU A 41 18.66 10.00 10.76
N TYR A 42 19.78 9.35 11.09
CA TYR A 42 20.73 9.88 12.08
C TYR A 42 21.30 11.24 11.64
N SER A 43 21.67 11.36 10.37
CA SER A 43 22.19 12.62 9.82
C SER A 43 21.14 13.72 9.78
N ALA A 44 19.91 13.41 9.34
CA ALA A 44 18.82 14.38 9.22
C ALA A 44 18.19 14.74 10.58
N GLY A 45 18.22 13.83 11.54
CA GLY A 45 17.68 13.99 12.88
C GLY A 45 18.59 14.76 13.84
N GLY A 46 19.63 15.43 13.36
CA GLY A 46 20.55 16.20 14.19
C GLY A 46 21.42 15.34 15.10
N GLN A 47 21.73 14.10 14.68
CA GLN A 47 22.52 13.14 15.45
C GLN A 47 21.90 12.70 16.79
N ASP A 48 20.57 12.82 16.94
CA ASP A 48 19.84 12.30 18.11
C ASP A 48 19.73 10.77 18.07
N MET A 49 20.46 10.10 18.96
CA MET A 49 20.43 8.64 19.09
C MET A 49 19.07 8.10 19.52
N ALA A 50 18.25 8.86 20.24
CA ALA A 50 16.93 8.39 20.65
C ALA A 50 15.98 8.22 19.45
N ILE A 51 16.16 9.01 18.37
CA ILE A 51 15.42 8.82 17.11
C ILE A 51 15.83 7.52 16.43
N VAL A 52 17.13 7.23 16.43
CA VAL A 52 17.71 6.00 15.85
C VAL A 52 17.23 4.76 16.61
N GLU A 53 17.30 4.75 17.94
CA GLU A 53 16.83 3.64 18.77
C GLU A 53 15.35 3.32 18.52
N ARG A 54 14.50 4.35 18.50
CA ARG A 54 13.07 4.19 18.17
C ARG A 54 12.87 3.61 16.77
N GLN A 55 13.68 4.00 15.80
CA GLN A 55 13.59 3.48 14.44
C GLN A 55 14.07 2.03 14.35
N LEU A 56 15.15 1.66 15.06
CA LEU A 56 15.64 0.29 15.11
C LEU A 56 14.62 -0.66 15.75
N LEU A 57 13.92 -0.23 16.80
CA LEU A 57 12.83 -1.01 17.39
C LEU A 57 11.68 -1.24 16.40
N ARG A 58 11.26 -0.20 15.67
CA ARG A 58 10.22 -0.31 14.64
C ARG A 58 10.63 -1.22 13.49
N LEU A 59 11.88 -1.11 13.03
CA LEU A 59 12.46 -1.98 12.01
C LEU A 59 12.51 -3.42 12.50
N GLY A 60 13.04 -3.68 13.70
CA GLY A 60 13.10 -5.01 14.29
C GLY A 60 11.72 -5.66 14.42
N PHE A 61 10.72 -4.90 14.88
CA PHE A 61 9.33 -5.36 14.90
C PHE A 61 8.80 -5.66 13.48
N GLY A 62 9.03 -4.76 12.52
CA GLY A 62 8.62 -4.94 11.13
C GLY A 62 9.24 -6.16 10.46
N PHE A 63 10.56 -6.39 10.64
CA PHE A 63 11.25 -7.58 10.15
C PHE A 63 10.71 -8.85 10.81
N THR A 64 10.42 -8.82 12.10
CA THR A 64 9.83 -9.96 12.82
C THR A 64 8.46 -10.32 12.24
N VAL A 65 7.58 -9.33 12.05
CA VAL A 65 6.26 -9.53 11.44
C VAL A 65 6.39 -10.03 10.00
N MET A 66 7.30 -9.46 9.22
CA MET A 66 7.58 -9.89 7.85
C MET A 66 8.02 -11.36 7.79
N LEU A 67 8.99 -11.76 8.63
CA LEU A 67 9.50 -13.13 8.67
C LEU A 67 8.41 -14.13 9.08
N ALA A 68 7.54 -13.76 10.03
CA ALA A 68 6.40 -14.56 10.44
C ALA A 68 5.38 -14.71 9.29
N CYS A 69 5.01 -13.60 8.64
CA CYS A 69 4.11 -13.61 7.48
C CYS A 69 4.67 -14.42 6.30
N ALA A 70 5.99 -14.35 6.08
CA ALA A 70 6.65 -15.12 5.02
C ALA A 70 6.53 -16.64 5.21
N GLN A 71 6.34 -17.13 6.44
CA GLN A 71 6.13 -18.56 6.68
C GLN A 71 4.70 -19.02 6.39
N ILE A 72 3.76 -18.10 6.16
CA ILE A 72 2.35 -18.44 5.92
C ILE A 72 2.18 -18.91 4.47
N PRO A 73 1.67 -20.14 4.22
CA PRO A 73 1.45 -20.62 2.86
C PRO A 73 0.44 -19.74 2.10
N PRO A 74 0.63 -19.54 0.78
CA PRO A 74 -0.30 -18.74 -0.03
C PRO A 74 -1.75 -19.22 0.02
N SER A 75 -1.98 -20.54 0.13
CA SER A 75 -3.33 -21.11 0.26
C SER A 75 -4.06 -20.65 1.53
N THR A 76 -3.34 -20.59 2.65
CA THR A 76 -3.85 -20.03 3.91
C THR A 76 -4.15 -18.56 3.74
N LEU A 77 -3.24 -17.79 3.13
CA LEU A 77 -3.45 -16.37 2.90
C LEU A 77 -4.74 -16.11 2.11
N THR A 78 -4.95 -16.82 0.98
CA THR A 78 -6.18 -16.72 0.17
C THR A 78 -7.45 -17.02 0.98
N ARG A 79 -7.42 -18.01 1.88
CA ARG A 79 -8.56 -18.35 2.75
C ARG A 79 -8.88 -17.26 3.77
N TRP A 80 -7.85 -16.59 4.29
CA TRP A 80 -8.00 -15.53 5.30
C TRP A 80 -8.27 -14.15 4.67
N THR A 81 -7.95 -13.95 3.39
CA THR A 81 -8.12 -12.69 2.67
C THR A 81 -9.51 -12.06 2.82
N PRO A 82 -10.65 -12.77 2.67
CA PRO A 82 -11.97 -12.16 2.85
C PRO A 82 -12.17 -11.59 4.25
N TRP A 83 -11.66 -12.27 5.28
CA TRP A 83 -11.73 -11.81 6.66
C TRP A 83 -10.86 -10.56 6.88
N LEU A 84 -9.63 -10.55 6.36
CA LEU A 84 -8.75 -9.38 6.40
C LEU A 84 -9.38 -8.16 5.73
N TYR A 85 -10.02 -8.37 4.58
CA TYR A 85 -10.71 -7.32 3.85
C TYR A 85 -11.92 -6.77 4.62
N ILE A 86 -12.80 -7.65 5.14
CA ILE A 86 -14.00 -7.24 5.87
C ILE A 86 -13.63 -6.54 7.18
N LEU A 87 -12.71 -7.11 7.97
CA LEU A 87 -12.25 -6.52 9.22
C LEU A 87 -11.53 -5.18 8.97
N GLY A 88 -10.65 -5.11 7.97
CA GLY A 88 -9.96 -3.86 7.61
C GLY A 88 -10.92 -2.78 7.14
N THR A 89 -11.93 -3.12 6.35
CA THR A 89 -12.99 -2.20 5.94
C THR A 89 -13.82 -1.76 7.15
N GLY A 90 -14.14 -2.67 8.07
CA GLY A 90 -14.82 -2.34 9.33
C GLY A 90 -14.01 -1.37 10.18
N PHE A 91 -12.70 -1.55 10.29
CA PHE A 91 -11.83 -0.61 10.99
C PHE A 91 -11.74 0.75 10.29
N LEU A 92 -11.78 0.82 8.96
CA LEU A 92 -11.88 2.10 8.25
C LEU A 92 -13.17 2.86 8.60
N VAL A 93 -14.29 2.14 8.72
CA VAL A 93 -15.55 2.72 9.20
C VAL A 93 -15.40 3.17 10.66
N ALA A 94 -14.77 2.35 11.52
CA ALA A 94 -14.53 2.71 12.92
C ALA A 94 -13.70 4.00 13.06
N VAL A 95 -12.69 4.21 12.20
CA VAL A 95 -11.91 5.47 12.18
C VAL A 95 -12.77 6.68 11.84
N LEU A 96 -13.78 6.54 10.96
CA LEU A 96 -14.66 7.65 10.62
C LEU A 96 -15.58 8.07 11.78
N VAL A 97 -15.85 7.16 12.72
CA VAL A 97 -16.75 7.41 13.86
C VAL A 97 -15.98 7.74 15.14
N ALA A 98 -14.88 7.04 15.39
CA ALA A 98 -14.14 7.06 16.64
C ALA A 98 -12.63 7.33 16.46
N GLY A 99 -12.20 7.75 15.27
CA GLY A 99 -10.80 8.06 14.99
C GLY A 99 -10.34 9.33 15.69
N GLU A 100 -9.12 9.31 16.22
CA GLU A 100 -8.52 10.49 16.82
C GLU A 100 -8.04 11.47 15.75
N THR A 101 -8.32 12.76 15.97
CA THR A 101 -7.90 13.82 15.06
C THR A 101 -6.44 14.20 15.35
N GLY A 102 -5.51 13.63 14.58
CA GLY A 102 -4.09 14.01 14.61
C GLY A 102 -3.75 14.97 13.47
N LYS A 103 -3.14 16.13 13.76
CA LYS A 103 -2.74 17.14 12.74
C LYS A 103 -3.84 17.49 11.72
N GLY A 104 -5.10 17.54 12.18
CA GLY A 104 -6.26 17.88 11.34
C GLY A 104 -6.85 16.73 10.51
N ALA A 105 -6.43 15.48 10.70
CA ALA A 105 -7.02 14.32 10.02
C ALA A 105 -7.26 13.14 10.98
N GLN A 106 -8.47 12.56 10.92
CA GLN A 106 -8.82 11.33 11.64
C GLN A 106 -8.35 10.10 10.85
N ARG A 107 -7.20 9.54 11.24
CA ARG A 107 -6.57 8.41 10.51
C ARG A 107 -6.09 7.29 11.42
N TRP A 108 -5.97 7.55 12.71
CA TRP A 108 -5.39 6.63 13.68
C TRP A 108 -6.46 6.24 14.69
N LEU A 109 -6.47 4.96 15.03
CA LEU A 109 -7.12 4.45 16.23
C LEU A 109 -6.05 4.40 17.32
N ASP A 110 -6.23 5.18 18.38
CA ASP A 110 -5.35 5.08 19.54
C ASP A 110 -5.88 3.96 20.44
N LEU A 111 -5.11 2.87 20.52
CA LEU A 111 -5.39 1.73 21.38
C LEU A 111 -4.69 1.87 22.74
N GLY A 112 -4.26 3.08 23.09
CA GLY A 112 -3.52 3.42 24.32
C GLY A 112 -2.03 3.10 24.23
N LEU A 113 -1.70 1.84 23.94
CA LEU A 113 -0.30 1.37 23.84
C LEU A 113 0.27 1.53 22.43
N LEU A 114 -0.58 1.50 21.41
CA LEU A 114 -0.20 1.49 20.01
C LEU A 114 -1.21 2.32 19.21
N ARG A 115 -0.69 3.17 18.32
CA ARG A 115 -1.51 3.84 17.31
C ARG A 115 -1.58 2.96 16.08
N PHE A 116 -2.79 2.57 15.71
CA PHE A 116 -3.05 1.68 14.59
C PHE A 116 -3.72 2.44 13.45
N GLN A 117 -3.16 2.31 12.24
CA GLN A 117 -3.71 2.93 11.03
C GLN A 117 -4.30 1.84 10.11
N PRO A 118 -5.64 1.67 10.08
CA PRO A 118 -6.27 0.59 9.32
C PRO A 118 -6.00 0.64 7.80
N SER A 119 -5.79 1.85 7.25
CA SER A 119 -5.50 2.02 5.82
C SER A 119 -4.18 1.38 5.40
N GLU A 120 -3.24 1.17 6.32
CA GLU A 120 -2.00 0.44 6.05
C GLU A 120 -2.25 -1.02 5.70
N ILE A 121 -3.16 -1.68 6.43
CA ILE A 121 -3.58 -3.06 6.13
C ILE A 121 -4.29 -3.12 4.78
N MET A 122 -5.11 -2.11 4.46
CA MET A 122 -5.88 -2.11 3.22
C MET A 122 -5.02 -2.00 1.95
N LYS A 123 -3.80 -1.46 2.04
CA LYS A 123 -2.84 -1.48 0.91
C LYS A 123 -2.49 -2.91 0.46
N VAL A 124 -2.57 -3.88 1.36
CA VAL A 124 -2.31 -5.30 1.07
C VAL A 124 -3.61 -6.09 0.93
N ALA A 125 -4.59 -5.85 1.81
CA ALA A 125 -5.83 -6.62 1.82
C ALA A 125 -6.68 -6.42 0.56
N VAL A 126 -6.72 -5.21 -0.01
CA VAL A 126 -7.49 -4.92 -1.24
C VAL A 126 -6.97 -5.68 -2.47
N PRO A 127 -5.68 -5.55 -2.87
CA PRO A 127 -5.19 -6.32 -4.01
C PRO A 127 -5.27 -7.83 -3.78
N LEU A 128 -5.03 -8.32 -2.55
CA LEU A 128 -5.22 -9.73 -2.23
C LEU A 128 -6.68 -10.17 -2.42
N MET A 129 -7.66 -9.37 -1.96
CA MET A 129 -9.08 -9.70 -2.10
C MET A 129 -9.52 -9.73 -3.55
N VAL A 130 -9.08 -8.75 -4.34
CA VAL A 130 -9.35 -8.72 -5.78
C VAL A 130 -8.70 -9.93 -6.46
N ALA A 131 -7.46 -10.27 -6.11
CA ALA A 131 -6.77 -11.43 -6.67
C ALA A 131 -7.50 -12.74 -6.32
N ALA A 132 -7.85 -12.93 -5.05
CA ALA A 132 -8.59 -14.10 -4.58
C ALA A 132 -9.95 -14.24 -5.27
N PHE A 133 -10.68 -13.13 -5.42
CA PHE A 133 -11.98 -13.12 -6.09
C PHE A 133 -11.89 -13.44 -7.59
N LEU A 134 -10.85 -12.94 -8.27
CA LEU A 134 -10.67 -13.14 -9.71
C LEU A 134 -9.99 -14.49 -10.05
N ALA A 135 -9.27 -15.11 -9.11
CA ALA A 135 -8.56 -16.38 -9.34
C ALA A 135 -9.47 -17.53 -9.79
N GLU A 136 -10.74 -17.53 -9.36
CA GLU A 136 -11.73 -18.55 -9.72
C GLU A 136 -12.57 -18.18 -10.96
N LYS A 137 -12.30 -17.02 -11.60
CA LYS A 137 -13.07 -16.52 -12.73
C LYS A 137 -12.33 -16.79 -14.05
N PRO A 138 -13.06 -16.97 -15.17
CA PRO A 138 -12.43 -17.07 -16.47
C PRO A 138 -11.67 -15.78 -16.80
N LEU A 139 -10.54 -15.94 -17.50
CA LEU A 139 -9.73 -14.83 -18.01
C LEU A 139 -10.04 -14.65 -19.51
N PRO A 140 -10.37 -13.43 -19.98
CA PRO A 140 -10.55 -12.20 -19.21
C PRO A 140 -11.87 -12.18 -18.40
N PRO A 141 -11.92 -11.44 -17.28
CA PRO A 141 -13.09 -11.40 -16.41
C PRO A 141 -14.31 -10.79 -17.11
N SER A 142 -15.50 -11.36 -16.81
CA SER A 142 -16.77 -10.81 -17.30
C SER A 142 -17.02 -9.39 -16.77
N ARG A 143 -17.88 -8.61 -17.45
CA ARG A 143 -18.26 -7.25 -17.01
C ARG A 143 -18.81 -7.22 -15.58
N LYS A 144 -19.55 -8.26 -15.18
CA LYS A 144 -20.09 -8.40 -13.81
C LYS A 144 -18.96 -8.61 -12.79
N ALA A 145 -18.01 -9.49 -13.10
CA ALA A 145 -16.84 -9.72 -12.24
C ALA A 145 -15.95 -8.47 -12.14
N LEU A 146 -15.76 -7.75 -13.25
CA LEU A 146 -15.04 -6.47 -13.26
C LEU A 146 -15.73 -5.42 -12.39
N GLY A 147 -17.06 -5.28 -12.51
CA GLY A 147 -17.84 -4.37 -11.65
C GLY A 147 -17.73 -4.71 -10.17
N ALA A 148 -17.80 -6.01 -9.81
CA ALA A 148 -17.61 -6.44 -8.43
C ALA A 148 -16.20 -6.15 -7.90
N ALA A 149 -15.15 -6.41 -8.69
CA ALA A 149 -13.78 -6.09 -8.33
C ALA A 149 -13.58 -4.57 -8.15
N LEU A 150 -14.15 -3.74 -9.03
CA LEU A 150 -14.12 -2.30 -8.88
C LEU A 150 -14.81 -1.82 -7.61
N LEU A 151 -15.94 -2.44 -7.21
CA LEU A 151 -16.60 -2.13 -5.94
C LEU A 151 -15.73 -2.51 -4.73
N MET A 152 -15.08 -3.68 -4.76
CA MET A 152 -14.15 -4.10 -3.72
C MET A 152 -12.95 -3.15 -3.57
N ILE A 153 -12.57 -2.45 -4.64
CA ILE A 153 -11.52 -1.42 -4.59
C ILE A 153 -12.09 -0.08 -4.12
N ALA A 154 -13.22 0.33 -4.70
CA ALA A 154 -13.80 1.65 -4.49
C ALA A 154 -14.27 1.86 -3.05
N ILE A 155 -14.88 0.84 -2.42
CA ILE A 155 -15.39 0.94 -1.04
C ILE A 155 -14.27 1.39 -0.07
N PRO A 156 -13.17 0.65 0.10
CA PRO A 156 -12.11 1.06 1.02
C PRO A 156 -11.37 2.30 0.56
N ALA A 157 -11.13 2.48 -0.75
CA ALA A 157 -10.47 3.68 -1.24
C ALA A 157 -11.27 4.97 -0.93
N LEU A 158 -12.60 4.93 -1.08
CA LEU A 158 -13.47 6.05 -0.74
C LEU A 158 -13.54 6.30 0.77
N LEU A 159 -13.56 5.25 1.59
CA LEU A 159 -13.49 5.38 3.06
C LEU A 159 -12.19 6.07 3.49
N VAL A 160 -11.04 5.69 2.91
CA VAL A 160 -9.74 6.33 3.17
C VAL A 160 -9.73 7.78 2.65
N ALA A 161 -10.31 8.05 1.48
CA ALA A 161 -10.41 9.42 0.94
C ALA A 161 -11.23 10.35 1.86
N ARG A 162 -12.21 9.80 2.59
CA ARG A 162 -12.99 10.51 3.61
C ARG A 162 -12.21 10.79 4.91
N GLN A 163 -11.07 10.12 5.14
CA GLN A 163 -10.15 10.30 6.27
C GLN A 163 -9.07 11.38 5.98
N PRO A 164 -9.44 12.46 5.27
CA PRO A 164 -8.54 13.35 4.54
C PRO A 164 -7.27 12.78 3.90
N ASP A 165 -7.20 11.48 3.57
CA ASP A 165 -5.97 10.81 3.12
C ASP A 165 -6.02 10.39 1.65
N LEU A 166 -5.93 11.38 0.76
CA LEU A 166 -5.99 11.15 -0.69
C LEU A 166 -4.81 10.31 -1.21
N GLY A 167 -3.62 10.47 -0.64
CA GLY A 167 -2.43 9.73 -1.08
C GLY A 167 -2.59 8.24 -0.82
N THR A 168 -3.03 7.88 0.39
CA THR A 168 -3.25 6.48 0.75
C THR A 168 -4.43 5.89 -0.01
N ALA A 169 -5.52 6.64 -0.21
CA ALA A 169 -6.66 6.21 -1.04
C ALA A 169 -6.22 5.86 -2.47
N LEU A 170 -5.36 6.69 -3.07
CA LEU A 170 -4.82 6.45 -4.40
C LEU A 170 -3.95 5.19 -4.46
N LEU A 171 -3.08 4.97 -3.46
CA LEU A 171 -2.25 3.76 -3.39
C LEU A 171 -3.07 2.48 -3.23
N VAL A 172 -4.11 2.51 -2.40
CA VAL A 172 -5.03 1.36 -2.23
C VAL A 172 -5.78 1.09 -3.55
N ALA A 173 -6.28 2.15 -4.19
CA ALA A 173 -7.00 2.03 -5.45
C ALA A 173 -6.11 1.49 -6.58
N SER A 174 -4.90 2.06 -6.74
CA SER A 174 -3.97 1.67 -7.79
C SER A 174 -3.47 0.23 -7.60
N ALA A 175 -3.19 -0.19 -6.36
CA ALA A 175 -2.80 -1.57 -6.07
C ALA A 175 -3.89 -2.58 -6.49
N GLY A 176 -5.15 -2.30 -6.17
CA GLY A 176 -6.27 -3.15 -6.60
C GLY A 176 -6.50 -3.14 -8.11
N VAL A 177 -6.43 -1.97 -8.75
CA VAL A 177 -6.57 -1.86 -10.21
C VAL A 177 -5.45 -2.61 -10.92
N PHE A 178 -4.23 -2.57 -10.40
CA PHE A 178 -3.10 -3.32 -10.96
C PHE A 178 -3.39 -4.82 -11.05
N VAL A 179 -4.06 -5.41 -10.06
CA VAL A 179 -4.49 -6.81 -10.11
C VAL A 179 -5.50 -7.06 -11.22
N ILE A 180 -6.43 -6.14 -11.46
CA ILE A 180 -7.37 -6.22 -12.58
C ILE A 180 -6.62 -6.21 -13.92
N LEU A 181 -5.54 -5.44 -14.05
CA LEU A 181 -4.68 -5.46 -15.24
C LEU A 181 -4.06 -6.84 -15.46
N LEU A 182 -3.52 -7.44 -14.40
CA LEU A 182 -2.92 -8.78 -14.44
C LEU A 182 -3.95 -9.87 -14.76
N ALA A 183 -5.24 -9.65 -14.46
CA ALA A 183 -6.33 -10.54 -14.85
C ALA A 183 -6.69 -10.48 -16.35
N GLY A 184 -5.88 -9.83 -17.19
CA GLY A 184 -6.02 -9.85 -18.65
C GLY A 184 -7.01 -8.83 -19.21
N VAL A 185 -7.35 -7.79 -18.44
CA VAL A 185 -8.14 -6.66 -18.96
C VAL A 185 -7.30 -5.90 -19.99
N SER A 186 -7.94 -5.47 -21.09
CA SER A 186 -7.23 -4.82 -22.18
C SER A 186 -6.64 -3.46 -21.75
N TRP A 187 -5.36 -3.23 -22.08
CA TRP A 187 -4.69 -1.94 -21.86
C TRP A 187 -5.45 -0.74 -22.45
N ARG A 188 -6.25 -0.97 -23.51
CA ARG A 188 -7.12 0.05 -24.11
C ARG A 188 -8.20 0.52 -23.14
N LEU A 189 -8.85 -0.40 -22.42
CA LEU A 189 -9.88 -0.04 -21.43
C LEU A 189 -9.26 0.77 -20.30
N VAL A 190 -8.04 0.42 -19.90
CA VAL A 190 -7.30 1.06 -18.81
C VAL A 190 -6.89 2.46 -19.20
N ALA A 191 -6.31 2.61 -20.40
CA ALA A 191 -6.00 3.92 -20.97
C ALA A 191 -7.25 4.79 -21.10
N LEU A 192 -8.39 4.23 -21.51
CA LEU A 192 -9.67 4.94 -21.56
C LEU A 192 -10.13 5.42 -20.18
N VAL A 193 -10.02 4.58 -19.15
CA VAL A 193 -10.38 4.96 -17.78
C VAL A 193 -9.45 6.04 -17.23
N ILE A 194 -8.14 5.91 -17.45
CA ILE A 194 -7.16 6.93 -17.04
C ILE A 194 -7.43 8.24 -17.78
N ALA A 195 -7.67 8.20 -19.09
CA ALA A 195 -8.00 9.37 -19.88
C ALA A 195 -9.31 10.02 -19.41
N PHE A 196 -10.33 9.23 -19.07
CA PHE A 196 -11.59 9.73 -18.51
C PHE A 196 -11.39 10.40 -17.15
N LEU A 197 -10.60 9.78 -16.25
CA LEU A 197 -10.27 10.38 -14.95
C LEU A 197 -9.46 11.67 -15.11
N ALA A 198 -8.50 11.71 -16.05
CA ALA A 198 -7.72 12.92 -16.34
C ALA A 198 -8.60 14.03 -16.94
N ALA A 199 -9.50 13.70 -17.86
CA ALA A 199 -10.43 14.65 -18.48
C ALA A 199 -11.44 15.20 -17.45
N THR A 200 -11.79 14.41 -16.44
CA THR A 200 -12.69 14.83 -15.35
C THR A 200 -11.96 15.45 -14.15
N ALA A 201 -10.62 15.42 -14.12
CA ALA A 201 -9.84 16.00 -13.03
C ALA A 201 -10.12 17.50 -12.78
N PRO A 202 -10.35 18.36 -13.79
CA PRO A 202 -10.71 19.76 -13.57
C PRO A 202 -12.04 19.93 -12.81
N LEU A 203 -12.99 18.99 -12.94
CA LEU A 203 -14.23 19.02 -12.19
C LEU A 203 -14.00 18.78 -10.69
N LEU A 204 -12.96 18.00 -10.34
CA LEU A 204 -12.59 17.77 -8.94
C LEU A 204 -12.23 19.09 -8.25
N TRP A 205 -11.68 20.08 -8.97
CA TRP A 205 -11.36 21.39 -8.39
C TRP A 205 -12.57 22.04 -7.71
N TYR A 206 -13.76 21.91 -8.28
CA TYR A 206 -14.99 22.49 -7.72
C TYR A 206 -15.53 21.72 -6.51
N VAL A 207 -15.18 20.44 -6.39
CA VAL A 207 -15.63 19.55 -5.29
C VAL A 207 -14.59 19.46 -4.17
N MET A 208 -13.33 19.83 -4.45
CA MET A 208 -12.23 19.79 -3.50
C MET A 208 -12.43 20.78 -2.35
N ARG A 209 -12.16 20.30 -1.14
CA ARG A 209 -12.08 21.13 0.07
C ARG A 209 -10.89 22.09 -0.02
N ASP A 210 -10.95 23.20 0.71
CA ASP A 210 -9.93 24.26 0.60
C ASP A 210 -8.52 23.76 0.92
N TYR A 211 -8.36 22.87 1.91
CA TYR A 211 -7.06 22.26 2.22
C TYR A 211 -6.52 21.39 1.07
N GLN A 212 -7.39 20.79 0.25
CA GLN A 212 -6.98 19.97 -0.90
C GLN A 212 -6.52 20.87 -2.05
N LYS A 213 -7.23 21.96 -2.30
CA LYS A 213 -6.83 23.00 -3.27
C LYS A 213 -5.50 23.63 -2.88
N GLN A 214 -5.34 23.97 -1.61
CA GLN A 214 -4.10 24.53 -1.09
C GLN A 214 -2.91 23.60 -1.34
N ARG A 215 -3.05 22.27 -1.10
CA ARG A 215 -1.99 21.31 -1.44
C ARG A 215 -1.63 21.27 -2.93
N VAL A 216 -2.61 21.36 -3.83
CA VAL A 216 -2.34 21.40 -5.28
C VAL A 216 -1.62 22.70 -5.64
N LEU A 217 -2.06 23.85 -5.12
CA LEU A 217 -1.42 25.14 -5.37
C LEU A 217 0.00 25.20 -4.82
N THR A 218 0.22 24.71 -3.59
CA THR A 218 1.55 24.63 -3.00
C THR A 218 2.47 23.66 -3.74
N PHE A 219 1.94 22.58 -4.31
CA PHE A 219 2.74 21.69 -5.15
C PHE A 219 3.16 22.35 -6.47
N LEU A 220 2.25 23.06 -7.14
CA LEU A 220 2.51 23.74 -8.41
C LEU A 220 3.36 25.00 -8.24
N ASN A 221 3.16 25.74 -7.14
CA ASN A 221 3.86 26.97 -6.81
C ASN A 221 4.13 27.04 -5.30
N PRO A 222 5.19 26.37 -4.82
CA PRO A 222 5.55 26.34 -3.40
C PRO A 222 5.99 27.70 -2.86
N GLU A 223 6.36 28.64 -3.74
CA GLU A 223 6.83 29.98 -3.39
C GLU A 223 5.71 30.94 -2.98
N ASN A 224 4.44 30.58 -3.23
CA ASN A 224 3.29 31.39 -2.83
C ASN A 224 3.00 31.36 -1.33
N ASP A 225 3.52 30.36 -0.60
CA ASP A 225 3.41 30.29 0.87
C ASP A 225 4.71 29.72 1.49
N PRO A 226 5.79 30.51 1.51
CA PRO A 226 7.12 30.03 1.91
C PRO A 226 7.23 29.65 3.40
N LEU A 227 6.35 30.19 4.24
CA LEU A 227 6.38 30.00 5.69
C LEU A 227 5.27 29.05 6.19
N GLY A 228 4.26 28.77 5.38
CA GLY A 228 3.18 27.84 5.68
C GLY A 228 3.33 26.52 4.93
N ALA A 229 2.43 26.25 3.97
CA ALA A 229 2.35 24.95 3.30
C ALA A 229 3.60 24.64 2.43
N GLY A 230 4.26 25.66 1.87
CA GLY A 230 5.42 25.52 0.98
C GLY A 230 6.76 25.36 1.71
N TYR A 231 6.81 25.66 3.01
CA TYR A 231 8.04 25.66 3.81
C TYR A 231 8.82 24.34 3.72
N HIS A 232 8.14 23.21 3.89
CA HIS A 232 8.78 21.89 3.83
C HIS A 232 9.33 21.53 2.44
N ILE A 233 8.72 22.04 1.37
CA ILE A 233 9.19 21.80 -0.01
C ILE A 233 10.43 22.66 -0.28
N ILE A 234 10.41 23.93 0.14
CA ILE A 234 11.54 24.86 -0.03
C ILE A 234 12.75 24.43 0.81
N GLN A 235 12.53 23.95 2.03
CA GLN A 235 13.60 23.47 2.92
C GLN A 235 14.23 22.15 2.44
N SER A 236 13.52 21.38 1.59
CA SER A 236 14.00 20.10 1.06
C SER A 236 14.83 20.22 -0.24
N LYS A 237 14.93 21.41 -0.82
CA LYS A 237 15.86 21.72 -1.93
C LYS A 237 17.26 21.95 -1.41
#